data_AF-A0A3E1NJC0-F1
#
_entry.id   AF-A0A3E1NJC0-F1
#
_cell.length_a   1.000
_cell.length_b   1.000
_cell.length_c   1.000
_cell.angle_alpha   90.00
_cell.angle_beta   90.00
_cell.angle_gamma   90.00
#
_symmetry.space_group_name_H-M   'P 1'
#
loop_
_entity.id
_entity.type
_entity.pdbx_description
1 polymer ?
#
loop_
_entity_poly.entity_id
_entity_poly.type
_entity_poly.pdbx_seq_one_letter_code
_entity_poly.pdbx_strand_id
1 'polypeptide(L)'
;MALPQSPYLLYSDGQGSIFEDTSLYVTGRAGWDALPIPEEDWIELPDGGNLYELPGRRGIGIDVETGDLRLCEKGWAVAAFIPPAHTGLYLAAYETAPDAPTLPLFCYTAAGWLNEKFYVPAVRIERDIRQECAGYDDDKIADGTTNLLAAYPHNRLVKHLMENCCQTYHCPAARNFALGRWECPVPSSPACNANCIGCISFQPAEESIVSTQDRLTFKPLAEEIVEFTVPHLMNAPYPIVSFGQGCEGEPLLMWETIRESIIEIRKHTDKGSININTNGSKPNAVRALCEAGLNSIRVSTNSARKHIYTPYYRPNNYQFEDIVESLKVVRSYGGWASINYFVFPGMTDTVEEYEALRQLIIDTDLTMIQWRNFNIDPDWYLGQIGVTETGEMLGVKQLMELIHEEFPQVQFGYYNPPIERIKGNYQLDFAHY
;
A
#
# COMPACT_ATOMS: atom_id res chain seq x y z
N MET A 1 -9.89 -24.06 -3.96
CA MET A 1 -9.46 -25.42 -4.33
C MET A 1 -8.08 -25.28 -4.91
N ALA A 2 -7.11 -26.09 -4.47
CA ALA A 2 -5.76 -26.06 -5.02
C ALA A 2 -5.81 -26.35 -6.53
N LEU A 3 -4.89 -25.75 -7.28
CA LEU A 3 -4.76 -26.05 -8.70
C LEU A 3 -4.30 -27.50 -8.92
N PRO A 4 -4.67 -28.14 -10.04
CA PRO A 4 -4.25 -29.52 -10.32
C PRO A 4 -2.76 -29.64 -10.68
N GLN A 5 -2.12 -28.53 -11.02
CA GLN A 5 -0.69 -28.39 -11.32
C GLN A 5 -0.28 -26.92 -11.15
N SER A 6 1.04 -26.68 -11.06
CA SER A 6 1.58 -25.32 -11.16
C SER A 6 1.26 -24.69 -12.53
N PRO A 7 0.94 -23.38 -12.58
CA PRO A 7 0.81 -22.65 -13.84
C PRO A 7 2.10 -22.61 -14.66
N TYR A 8 1.98 -22.37 -15.97
CA TYR A 8 3.13 -22.16 -16.84
C TYR A 8 3.71 -20.76 -16.68
N LEU A 9 5.03 -20.66 -16.85
CA LEU A 9 5.76 -19.40 -16.83
C LEU A 9 5.30 -18.50 -17.98
N LEU A 10 5.12 -17.21 -17.70
CA LEU A 10 4.81 -16.20 -18.69
C LEU A 10 6.07 -15.49 -19.18
N TYR A 11 6.12 -15.17 -20.47
CA TYR A 11 7.15 -14.33 -21.07
C TYR A 11 6.55 -13.29 -22.02
N SER A 12 7.20 -12.14 -22.14
CA SER A 12 6.86 -11.09 -23.10
C SER A 12 7.82 -11.09 -24.28
N ASP A 13 7.31 -10.80 -25.47
CA ASP A 13 8.11 -10.70 -26.70
C ASP A 13 8.82 -9.34 -26.89
N GLY A 14 8.66 -8.40 -25.97
CA GLY A 14 9.17 -7.03 -26.11
C GLY A 14 8.35 -6.13 -27.02
N GLN A 15 7.23 -6.63 -27.58
CA GLN A 15 6.35 -5.94 -28.51
C GLN A 15 4.92 -5.78 -27.96
N GLY A 16 4.74 -6.07 -26.67
CA GLY A 16 3.46 -5.93 -25.96
C GLY A 16 2.59 -7.17 -25.96
N SER A 17 3.09 -8.32 -26.44
CA SER A 17 2.38 -9.60 -26.35
C SER A 17 2.99 -10.50 -25.29
N ILE A 18 2.14 -11.14 -24.49
CA ILE A 18 2.52 -12.07 -23.42
C ILE A 18 2.08 -13.48 -23.83
N PHE A 19 2.97 -14.45 -23.62
CA PHE A 19 2.78 -15.86 -23.96
C PHE A 19 3.18 -16.73 -22.77
N GLU A 20 2.70 -17.96 -22.75
CA GLU A 20 3.15 -18.99 -21.83
C GLU A 20 4.30 -19.83 -22.43
N ASP A 21 5.27 -20.19 -21.60
CA ASP A 21 6.25 -21.21 -21.91
C ASP A 21 5.80 -22.54 -21.29
N THR A 22 5.15 -23.40 -22.10
CA THR A 22 4.66 -24.71 -21.65
C THR A 22 5.76 -25.70 -21.27
N SER A 23 7.04 -25.36 -21.51
CA SER A 23 8.18 -26.15 -21.04
C SER A 23 8.64 -25.80 -19.62
N LEU A 24 8.04 -24.75 -19.01
CA LEU A 24 8.43 -24.23 -17.70
C LEU A 24 7.21 -24.01 -16.80
N TYR A 25 7.23 -24.58 -15.61
CA TYR A 25 6.37 -24.13 -14.52
C TYR A 25 6.91 -22.83 -13.93
N VAL A 26 6.01 -21.92 -13.58
CA VAL A 26 6.38 -20.64 -12.96
C VAL A 26 6.93 -20.85 -11.55
N THR A 27 7.92 -20.05 -11.18
CA THR A 27 8.46 -19.99 -9.81
C THR A 27 8.19 -18.64 -9.18
N GLY A 28 8.20 -18.63 -7.85
CA GLY A 28 8.14 -17.42 -7.04
C GLY A 28 9.53 -17.04 -6.56
N ARG A 29 9.68 -15.79 -6.16
CA ARG A 29 10.89 -15.27 -5.55
C ARG A 29 10.61 -14.73 -4.15
N ALA A 30 11.49 -15.07 -3.23
CA ALA A 30 11.56 -14.48 -1.90
C ALA A 30 13.01 -14.04 -1.66
N GLY A 31 13.23 -12.74 -1.46
CA GLY A 31 14.58 -12.21 -1.29
C GLY A 31 15.39 -12.32 -2.57
N TRP A 32 16.43 -13.15 -2.55
CA TRP A 32 17.25 -13.48 -3.72
C TRP A 32 16.94 -14.87 -4.30
N ASP A 33 16.16 -15.69 -3.61
CA ASP A 33 15.96 -17.10 -3.94
C ASP A 33 14.70 -17.33 -4.77
N ALA A 34 14.83 -18.17 -5.81
CA ALA A 34 13.72 -18.67 -6.60
C ALA A 34 13.22 -20.00 -6.01
N LEU A 35 11.90 -20.10 -5.80
CA LEU A 35 11.26 -21.18 -5.07
C LEU A 35 10.03 -21.69 -5.84
N PRO A 36 9.70 -23.00 -5.75
CA PRO A 36 8.40 -23.48 -6.20
C PRO A 36 7.28 -22.83 -5.39
N ILE A 37 6.14 -22.57 -6.04
CA ILE A 37 4.95 -22.01 -5.39
C ILE A 37 3.94 -23.16 -5.15
N PRO A 38 3.46 -23.37 -3.91
CA PRO A 38 2.44 -24.37 -3.62
C PRO A 38 1.15 -24.18 -4.43
N GLU A 39 0.54 -25.27 -4.89
CA GLU A 39 -0.67 -25.23 -5.72
C GLU A 39 -1.89 -24.60 -5.02
N GLU A 40 -1.92 -24.59 -3.69
CA GLU A 40 -2.96 -23.96 -2.87
C GLU A 40 -2.85 -22.43 -2.76
N ASP A 41 -1.70 -21.85 -3.10
CA ASP A 41 -1.44 -20.42 -2.93
C ASP A 41 -1.86 -19.58 -4.14
N TRP A 42 -2.21 -20.22 -5.25
CA TRP A 42 -2.66 -19.58 -6.47
C TRP A 42 -4.13 -19.15 -6.40
N ILE A 43 -4.38 -17.89 -6.72
CA ILE A 43 -5.71 -17.36 -7.03
C ILE A 43 -5.73 -16.83 -8.45
N GLU A 44 -6.90 -16.82 -9.08
CA GLU A 44 -7.09 -16.10 -10.35
C GLU A 44 -6.73 -14.63 -10.14
N LEU A 45 -6.02 -14.04 -11.11
CA LEU A 45 -5.63 -12.63 -11.06
C LEU A 45 -6.88 -11.78 -10.81
N PRO A 46 -6.98 -11.08 -9.66
CA PRO A 46 -8.23 -10.39 -9.33
C PRO A 46 -8.51 -9.23 -10.29
N ASP A 47 -9.79 -8.90 -10.47
CA ASP A 47 -10.23 -7.80 -11.33
C ASP A 47 -9.52 -6.48 -10.99
N GLY A 48 -9.06 -5.77 -12.02
CA GLY A 48 -8.23 -4.57 -11.89
C GLY A 48 -6.73 -4.86 -11.73
N GLY A 49 -6.33 -6.13 -11.67
CA GLY A 49 -4.94 -6.56 -11.84
C GLY A 49 -4.44 -6.35 -13.26
N ASN A 50 -3.12 -6.21 -13.41
CA ASN A 50 -2.46 -6.01 -14.70
C ASN A 50 -1.17 -6.82 -14.77
N LEU A 51 -0.72 -7.13 -15.98
CA LEU A 51 0.59 -7.75 -16.22
C LEU A 51 1.60 -6.70 -16.67
N TYR A 52 2.85 -6.92 -16.29
CA TYR A 52 3.98 -6.08 -16.64
C TYR A 52 5.08 -6.91 -17.26
N GLU A 53 5.57 -6.45 -18.42
CA GLU A 53 6.87 -6.85 -18.92
C GLU A 53 7.97 -6.31 -18.01
N LEU A 54 9.02 -7.10 -17.79
CA LEU A 54 10.22 -6.71 -17.07
C LEU A 54 11.43 -6.64 -18.04
N PRO A 55 11.67 -5.48 -18.69
CA PRO A 55 12.73 -5.37 -19.68
C PRO A 55 14.11 -5.74 -19.12
N GLY A 56 14.90 -6.47 -19.91
CA GLY A 56 16.24 -6.91 -19.54
C GLY A 56 16.28 -8.01 -18.46
N ARG A 57 15.14 -8.61 -18.09
CA ARG A 57 15.06 -9.67 -17.09
C ARG A 57 14.52 -10.95 -17.72
N ARG A 58 15.16 -12.09 -17.46
CA ARG A 58 14.72 -13.40 -17.95
C ARG A 58 14.05 -14.18 -16.83
N GLY A 59 12.84 -14.70 -17.07
CA GLY A 59 12.10 -15.43 -16.04
C GLY A 59 12.81 -16.73 -15.64
N ILE A 60 12.75 -17.09 -14.36
CA ILE A 60 13.24 -18.38 -13.86
C ILE A 60 12.05 -19.33 -13.72
N GLY A 61 12.14 -20.51 -14.30
CA GLY A 61 11.11 -21.54 -14.23
C GLY A 61 11.67 -22.91 -13.87
N ILE A 62 10.79 -23.82 -13.48
CA ILE A 62 11.10 -25.25 -13.29
C ILE A 62 10.78 -25.98 -14.58
N ASP A 63 11.77 -26.70 -15.14
CA ASP A 63 11.57 -27.51 -16.34
C ASP A 63 10.55 -28.63 -16.09
N VAL A 64 9.55 -28.74 -16.98
CA VAL A 64 8.45 -29.70 -16.83
C VAL A 64 8.88 -31.16 -16.99
N GLU A 65 10.00 -31.43 -17.67
CA GLU A 65 10.53 -32.77 -17.88
C GLU A 65 11.57 -33.15 -16.82
N THR A 66 12.52 -32.25 -16.53
CA THR A 66 13.65 -32.56 -15.64
C THR A 66 13.42 -32.18 -14.19
N GLY A 67 12.56 -31.18 -13.93
CA GLY A 67 12.36 -30.61 -12.60
C GLY A 67 13.46 -29.62 -12.16
N ASP A 68 14.42 -29.30 -13.04
CA ASP A 68 15.51 -28.37 -12.73
C ASP A 68 15.10 -26.91 -12.96
N LEU A 69 15.70 -25.99 -12.19
CA LEU A 69 15.57 -24.56 -12.44
C LEU A 69 16.35 -24.15 -13.68
N ARG A 70 15.72 -23.39 -14.58
CA ARG A 70 16.40 -22.75 -15.71
C ARG A 70 15.73 -21.44 -16.13
N LEU A 71 16.45 -20.67 -16.94
CA LEU A 71 15.96 -19.43 -17.52
C LEU A 71 15.01 -19.71 -18.69
N CYS A 72 13.99 -18.85 -18.83
CA CYS A 72 13.21 -18.74 -20.04
C CYS A 72 14.03 -17.95 -21.09
N GLU A 73 14.30 -18.59 -22.22
CA GLU A 73 15.08 -17.99 -23.31
C GLU A 73 14.21 -17.33 -24.39
N LYS A 74 12.87 -17.43 -24.26
CA LYS A 74 11.91 -16.99 -25.28
C LYS A 74 11.61 -15.49 -25.25
N GLY A 75 11.87 -14.82 -24.13
CA GLY A 75 11.56 -13.40 -23.98
C GLY A 75 11.81 -12.87 -22.57
N TRP A 76 11.19 -11.73 -22.26
CA TRP A 76 11.32 -11.05 -20.98
C TRP A 76 10.40 -11.64 -19.92
N ALA A 77 10.82 -11.58 -18.66
CA ALA A 77 10.02 -11.97 -17.52
C ALA A 77 8.73 -11.13 -17.44
N VAL A 78 7.69 -11.74 -16.89
CA VAL A 78 6.40 -11.08 -16.66
C VAL A 78 6.08 -11.14 -15.17
N ALA A 79 5.60 -10.02 -14.64
CA ALA A 79 5.05 -9.93 -13.29
C ALA A 79 3.60 -9.43 -13.33
N ALA A 80 2.89 -9.54 -12.21
CA ALA A 80 1.56 -8.97 -12.03
C ALA A 80 1.55 -7.86 -10.98
N PHE A 81 0.79 -6.81 -11.30
CA PHE A 81 0.15 -5.97 -10.32
C PHE A 81 -1.11 -6.65 -9.81
N ILE A 82 -1.18 -6.81 -8.50
CA ILE A 82 -2.40 -7.26 -7.84
C ILE A 82 -3.11 -6.05 -7.21
N PRO A 83 -4.43 -5.94 -7.36
CA PRO A 83 -5.17 -4.78 -6.88
C PRO A 83 -5.17 -4.72 -5.35
N PRO A 84 -5.40 -3.52 -4.76
CA PRO A 84 -5.65 -3.37 -3.32
C PRO A 84 -6.63 -4.41 -2.77
N ALA A 85 -6.50 -4.73 -1.49
CA ALA A 85 -7.16 -5.85 -0.79
C ALA A 85 -6.52 -7.24 -0.95
N HIS A 86 -5.51 -7.38 -1.81
CA HIS A 86 -4.74 -8.62 -1.95
C HIS A 86 -3.26 -8.41 -1.61
N THR A 87 -2.68 -9.36 -0.89
CA THR A 87 -1.25 -9.39 -0.56
C THR A 87 -0.58 -10.52 -1.32
N GLY A 88 0.49 -10.19 -2.05
CA GLY A 88 1.28 -11.12 -2.84
C GLY A 88 2.19 -11.93 -1.93
N LEU A 89 2.27 -13.23 -2.19
CA LEU A 89 3.08 -14.16 -1.40
C LEU A 89 4.49 -14.32 -1.96
N TYR A 90 4.66 -14.11 -3.27
CA TYR A 90 5.94 -14.25 -3.96
C TYR A 90 6.13 -13.15 -5.00
N LEU A 91 7.38 -12.69 -5.15
CA LEU A 91 7.80 -11.82 -6.24
C LEU A 91 7.99 -12.64 -7.53
N ALA A 92 8.00 -11.99 -8.68
CA ALA A 92 8.38 -12.65 -9.93
C ALA A 92 9.86 -13.07 -9.86
N ALA A 93 10.14 -14.32 -10.20
CA ALA A 93 11.49 -14.85 -10.25
C ALA A 93 12.15 -14.57 -11.60
N TYR A 94 13.30 -13.91 -11.59
CA TYR A 94 14.04 -13.57 -12.79
C TYR A 94 15.53 -13.42 -12.53
N GLU A 95 16.32 -13.54 -13.60
CA GLU A 95 17.71 -13.08 -13.65
C GLU A 95 17.78 -11.72 -14.38
N THR A 96 18.46 -10.76 -13.77
CA THR A 96 18.61 -9.39 -14.28
C THR A 96 19.88 -9.25 -15.11
N ALA A 97 19.74 -8.79 -16.36
CA ALA A 97 20.88 -8.48 -17.21
C ALA A 97 21.65 -7.23 -16.70
N PRO A 98 22.96 -7.11 -16.97
CA PRO A 98 23.77 -5.98 -16.49
C PRO A 98 23.29 -4.58 -16.94
N ASP A 99 22.57 -4.50 -18.05
CA ASP A 99 22.03 -3.26 -18.65
C ASP A 99 20.52 -3.09 -18.45
N ALA A 100 19.90 -3.95 -17.64
CA ALA A 100 18.47 -3.86 -17.38
C ALA A 100 18.13 -2.55 -16.63
N PRO A 101 17.06 -1.84 -17.04
CA PRO A 101 16.65 -0.61 -16.36
C PRO A 101 16.08 -0.92 -14.97
N THR A 102 16.17 0.06 -14.06
CA THR A 102 15.45 0.00 -12.78
C THR A 102 13.95 0.03 -13.05
N LEU A 103 13.22 -0.88 -12.43
CA LEU A 103 11.77 -0.98 -12.60
C LEU A 103 11.05 0.20 -11.91
N PRO A 104 9.91 0.67 -12.45
CA PRO A 104 9.08 1.67 -11.81
C PRO A 104 8.55 1.26 -10.41
N LEU A 105 7.89 2.19 -9.71
CA LEU A 105 7.33 1.93 -8.37
C LEU A 105 5.99 1.20 -8.44
N PHE A 106 6.02 -0.08 -8.84
CA PHE A 106 4.88 -1.00 -8.81
C PHE A 106 5.21 -2.27 -8.02
N CYS A 107 4.19 -3.07 -7.70
CA CYS A 107 4.43 -4.40 -7.16
C CYS A 107 4.68 -5.39 -8.31
N TYR A 108 5.60 -6.33 -8.08
CA TYR A 108 6.09 -7.28 -9.06
C TYR A 108 5.82 -8.72 -8.60
N THR A 109 4.54 -9.07 -8.44
CA THR A 109 4.11 -10.39 -7.97
C THR A 109 4.35 -11.44 -9.07
N ALA A 110 4.69 -12.68 -8.71
CA ALA A 110 4.76 -13.77 -9.68
C ALA A 110 3.41 -13.96 -10.38
N ALA A 111 3.44 -14.31 -11.68
CA ALA A 111 2.25 -14.54 -12.48
C ALA A 111 2.45 -15.74 -13.41
N GLY A 112 1.42 -16.57 -13.53
CA GLY A 112 1.44 -17.73 -14.39
C GLY A 112 0.14 -17.91 -15.15
N TRP A 113 0.18 -18.78 -16.17
CA TRP A 113 -0.97 -19.07 -17.01
C TRP A 113 -1.37 -20.53 -16.94
N LEU A 114 -2.67 -20.78 -16.77
CA LEU A 114 -3.23 -22.12 -16.77
C LEU A 114 -4.69 -22.08 -17.20
N ASN A 115 -5.11 -22.98 -18.09
CA ASN A 115 -6.52 -23.15 -18.48
C ASN A 115 -7.22 -21.82 -18.84
N GLU A 116 -6.61 -21.04 -19.75
CA GLU A 116 -7.15 -19.77 -20.26
C GLU A 116 -7.27 -18.64 -19.22
N LYS A 117 -6.55 -18.75 -18.10
CA LYS A 117 -6.60 -17.80 -17.00
C LYS A 117 -5.21 -17.44 -16.47
N PHE A 118 -5.09 -16.21 -16.00
CA PHE A 118 -3.94 -15.73 -15.25
C PHE A 118 -4.10 -16.05 -13.77
N TYR A 119 -3.03 -16.54 -13.15
CA TYR A 119 -2.98 -16.82 -11.72
C TYR A 119 -1.82 -16.06 -11.07
N VAL A 120 -2.01 -15.68 -9.82
CA VAL A 120 -1.01 -15.04 -8.95
C VAL A 120 -1.02 -15.71 -7.58
N PRO A 121 0.14 -15.83 -6.90
CA PRO A 121 0.15 -16.33 -5.54
C PRO A 121 -0.16 -15.20 -4.56
N ALA A 122 -1.39 -15.16 -4.08
CA ALA A 122 -1.87 -14.06 -3.26
C ALA A 122 -2.98 -14.49 -2.29
N VAL A 123 -3.09 -13.76 -1.19
CA VAL A 123 -4.21 -13.88 -0.25
C VAL A 123 -5.03 -12.62 -0.26
N ARG A 124 -6.36 -12.77 -0.22
CA ARG A 124 -7.25 -11.63 -0.02
C ARG A 124 -7.31 -11.28 1.47
N ILE A 125 -6.86 -10.09 1.82
CA ILE A 125 -6.73 -9.64 3.22
C ILE A 125 -7.83 -8.65 3.64
N GLU A 126 -8.58 -8.11 2.69
CA GLU A 126 -9.59 -7.09 2.94
C GLU A 126 -10.89 -7.39 2.18
N ARG A 127 -12.02 -7.24 2.88
CA ARG A 127 -13.35 -7.51 2.34
C ARG A 127 -14.10 -6.25 1.94
N ASP A 128 -13.65 -5.09 2.42
CA ASP A 128 -14.24 -3.82 2.06
C ASP A 128 -14.12 -3.57 0.55
N ILE A 129 -15.25 -3.32 -0.11
CA ILE A 129 -15.29 -3.17 -1.57
C ILE A 129 -14.84 -1.78 -2.03
N ARG A 130 -14.44 -0.90 -1.11
CA ARG A 130 -14.32 0.54 -1.38
C ARG A 130 -13.37 0.94 -2.50
N GLN A 131 -12.39 0.11 -2.83
CA GLN A 131 -11.46 0.37 -3.94
C GLN A 131 -11.51 -0.71 -5.02
N GLU A 132 -12.54 -1.54 -5.03
CA GLU A 132 -12.75 -2.52 -6.10
C GLU A 132 -13.13 -1.80 -7.41
N CYS A 133 -12.53 -2.25 -8.51
CA CYS A 133 -12.67 -1.60 -9.81
C CYS A 133 -14.14 -1.55 -10.29
N ALA A 134 -14.92 -2.59 -9.97
CA ALA A 134 -16.34 -2.69 -10.33
C ALA A 134 -17.20 -1.56 -9.73
N GLY A 135 -16.73 -0.93 -8.65
CA GLY A 135 -17.44 0.16 -8.00
C GLY A 135 -17.28 1.52 -8.69
N TYR A 136 -16.42 1.65 -9.69
CA TYR A 136 -16.11 2.93 -10.34
C TYR A 136 -16.77 3.07 -11.71
N ASP A 137 -17.68 4.02 -11.81
CA ASP A 137 -18.43 4.40 -13.00
C ASP A 137 -17.92 5.76 -13.48
N ASP A 138 -17.26 5.80 -14.65
CA ASP A 138 -16.53 6.97 -15.12
C ASP A 138 -17.44 8.18 -15.39
N ASP A 139 -18.67 7.95 -15.87
CA ASP A 139 -19.64 9.03 -16.10
C ASP A 139 -20.06 9.67 -14.77
N LYS A 140 -20.38 8.85 -13.76
CA LYS A 140 -20.72 9.36 -12.42
C LYS A 140 -19.55 10.09 -11.76
N ILE A 141 -18.33 9.62 -11.99
CA ILE A 141 -17.11 10.27 -11.47
C ILE A 141 -16.91 11.62 -12.15
N ALA A 142 -17.11 11.72 -13.47
CA ALA A 142 -17.02 12.98 -14.20
C ALA A 142 -18.10 13.99 -13.76
N ASP A 143 -19.33 13.53 -13.57
CA ASP A 143 -20.42 14.35 -13.03
C ASP A 143 -20.12 14.83 -11.61
N GLY A 144 -19.68 13.93 -10.73
CA GLY A 144 -19.27 14.25 -9.35
C GLY A 144 -18.12 15.26 -9.30
N THR A 145 -17.13 15.09 -10.18
CA THR A 145 -16.00 16.03 -10.35
C THR A 145 -16.51 17.42 -10.72
N THR A 146 -17.39 17.52 -11.71
CA THR A 146 -17.97 18.79 -12.16
C THR A 146 -18.77 19.47 -11.05
N ASN A 147 -19.59 18.70 -10.32
CA ASN A 147 -20.39 19.20 -9.22
C ASN A 147 -19.54 19.72 -8.06
N LEU A 148 -18.47 19.01 -7.69
CA LEU A 148 -17.56 19.44 -6.62
C LEU A 148 -16.79 20.71 -7.01
N LEU A 149 -16.28 20.81 -8.24
CA LEU A 149 -15.60 22.01 -8.72
C LEU A 149 -16.53 23.23 -8.75
N ALA A 150 -17.81 23.03 -9.08
CA ALA A 150 -18.82 24.09 -9.07
C ALA A 150 -19.24 24.50 -7.65
N ALA A 151 -19.32 23.53 -6.72
CA ALA A 151 -19.70 23.79 -5.33
C ALA A 151 -18.59 24.50 -4.54
N TYR A 152 -17.32 24.23 -4.87
CA TYR A 152 -16.15 24.76 -4.16
C TYR A 152 -15.17 25.50 -5.10
N PRO A 153 -15.62 26.58 -5.80
CA PRO A 153 -14.85 27.19 -6.89
C PRO A 153 -13.55 27.89 -6.44
N HIS A 154 -13.41 28.17 -5.15
CA HIS A 154 -12.24 28.83 -4.57
C HIS A 154 -11.39 27.90 -3.70
N ASN A 155 -11.79 26.64 -3.55
CA ASN A 155 -11.08 25.68 -2.71
C ASN A 155 -9.97 24.98 -3.51
N ARG A 156 -8.71 25.26 -3.16
CA ARG A 156 -7.56 24.73 -3.91
C ARG A 156 -7.39 23.23 -3.71
N LEU A 157 -7.80 22.69 -2.55
CA LEU A 157 -7.76 21.25 -2.30
C LEU A 157 -8.77 20.51 -3.15
N VAL A 158 -10.02 20.95 -3.19
CA VAL A 158 -11.04 20.32 -4.05
C VAL A 158 -10.60 20.35 -5.51
N LYS A 159 -10.06 21.49 -5.97
CA LYS A 159 -9.50 21.61 -7.31
C LYS A 159 -8.40 20.57 -7.57
N HIS A 160 -7.42 20.47 -6.68
CA HIS A 160 -6.33 19.48 -6.80
C HIS A 160 -6.85 18.03 -6.78
N LEU A 161 -7.79 17.73 -5.88
CA LEU A 161 -8.38 16.39 -5.77
C LEU A 161 -9.13 15.99 -7.04
N MET A 162 -9.87 16.91 -7.64
CA MET A 162 -10.67 16.64 -8.82
C MET A 162 -9.83 16.65 -10.10
N GLU A 163 -9.06 17.70 -10.36
CA GLU A 163 -8.32 17.85 -11.62
C GLU A 163 -7.10 16.92 -11.70
N ASN A 164 -6.39 16.69 -10.59
CA ASN A 164 -5.18 15.89 -10.59
C ASN A 164 -5.46 14.48 -10.06
N CYS A 165 -5.89 14.36 -8.80
CA CYS A 165 -5.97 13.04 -8.17
C CYS A 165 -7.03 12.14 -8.81
N CYS A 166 -8.22 12.67 -9.07
CA CYS A 166 -9.34 11.92 -9.65
C CYS A 166 -9.13 11.67 -11.15
N GLN A 167 -8.87 12.73 -11.92
CA GLN A 167 -8.86 12.67 -13.39
C GLN A 167 -7.52 12.30 -14.02
N THR A 168 -6.39 12.54 -13.35
CA THR A 168 -5.05 12.23 -13.89
C THR A 168 -4.47 10.96 -13.26
N TYR A 169 -4.45 10.89 -11.93
CA TYR A 169 -3.85 9.75 -11.21
C TYR A 169 -4.83 8.59 -10.99
N HIS A 170 -6.11 8.77 -11.31
CA HIS A 170 -7.19 7.82 -11.02
C HIS A 170 -7.20 7.32 -9.57
N CYS A 171 -6.84 8.19 -8.63
CA CYS A 171 -6.72 7.88 -7.20
C CYS A 171 -8.06 7.34 -6.66
N PRO A 172 -8.09 6.11 -6.12
CA PRO A 172 -9.32 5.50 -5.61
C PRO A 172 -10.05 6.37 -4.57
N ALA A 173 -9.32 6.99 -3.64
CA ALA A 173 -9.91 7.86 -2.62
C ALA A 173 -10.53 9.13 -3.23
N ALA A 174 -9.88 9.76 -4.21
CA ALA A 174 -10.42 10.94 -4.87
C ALA A 174 -11.67 10.62 -5.71
N ARG A 175 -11.68 9.46 -6.39
CA ARG A 175 -12.84 8.95 -7.12
C ARG A 175 -14.01 8.63 -6.18
N ASN A 176 -13.73 8.06 -5.01
CA ASN A 176 -14.75 7.83 -3.98
C ASN A 176 -15.34 9.13 -3.43
N PHE A 177 -14.50 10.16 -3.23
CA PHE A 177 -14.98 11.49 -2.86
C PHE A 177 -15.87 12.10 -3.96
N ALA A 178 -15.49 11.98 -5.24
CA ALA A 178 -16.34 12.40 -6.36
C ALA A 178 -17.70 11.68 -6.38
N LEU A 179 -17.72 10.41 -5.95
CA LEU A 179 -18.94 9.60 -5.81
C LEU A 179 -19.69 9.82 -4.48
N GLY A 180 -19.21 10.71 -3.60
CA GLY A 180 -19.84 11.03 -2.33
C GLY A 180 -19.86 9.90 -1.30
N ARG A 181 -18.84 9.01 -1.31
CA ARG A 181 -18.81 7.81 -0.46
C ARG A 181 -17.47 7.58 0.24
N TRP A 182 -17.53 6.92 1.41
CA TRP A 182 -16.39 6.32 2.12
C TRP A 182 -15.25 7.29 2.48
N GLU A 183 -14.04 7.05 1.96
CA GLU A 183 -12.83 7.78 2.32
C GLU A 183 -12.62 9.02 1.45
N CYS A 184 -12.62 10.18 2.10
CA CYS A 184 -12.28 11.48 1.53
C CYS A 184 -10.80 11.80 1.82
N PRO A 185 -9.95 11.93 0.79
CA PRO A 185 -8.53 12.22 0.96
C PRO A 185 -8.28 13.72 1.21
N VAL A 186 -7.37 14.04 2.13
CA VAL A 186 -6.97 15.42 2.46
C VAL A 186 -5.45 15.55 2.39
N PRO A 187 -4.87 15.87 1.22
CA PRO A 187 -3.46 16.20 1.12
C PRO A 187 -3.19 17.52 1.84
N SER A 188 -2.13 17.57 2.65
CA SER A 188 -1.86 18.68 3.57
C SER A 188 -0.45 19.27 3.45
N SER A 189 0.55 18.47 3.06
CA SER A 189 1.95 18.80 3.24
C SER A 189 2.75 18.82 1.94
N PRO A 190 3.29 19.99 1.53
CA PRO A 190 4.17 20.07 0.37
C PRO A 190 5.59 19.57 0.65
N ALA A 191 5.92 19.26 1.92
CA ALA A 191 7.28 18.92 2.36
C ALA A 191 7.32 17.55 3.05
N CYS A 192 8.48 16.90 3.06
CA CYS A 192 8.70 15.64 3.75
C CYS A 192 9.98 15.73 4.59
N ASN A 193 10.03 14.98 5.70
CA ASN A 193 11.21 14.83 6.54
C ASN A 193 11.85 13.44 6.41
N ALA A 194 11.52 12.71 5.34
CA ALA A 194 12.13 11.45 4.97
C ALA A 194 12.58 11.51 3.50
N ASN A 195 13.71 10.89 3.20
CA ASN A 195 14.28 10.81 1.85
C ASN A 195 14.16 9.36 1.34
N CYS A 196 12.94 8.83 1.32
CA CYS A 196 12.72 7.42 1.04
C CYS A 196 13.29 7.03 -0.33
N ILE A 197 13.93 5.86 -0.42
CA ILE A 197 14.48 5.32 -1.68
C ILE A 197 13.40 5.33 -2.78
N GLY A 198 12.26 4.66 -2.52
CA GLY A 198 11.13 4.58 -3.46
C GLY A 198 10.00 5.55 -3.13
N CYS A 199 10.28 6.84 -2.90
CA CYS A 199 9.22 7.81 -2.62
C CYS A 199 8.32 8.03 -3.84
N ILE A 200 7.01 7.79 -3.66
CA ILE A 200 6.01 7.88 -4.73
C ILE A 200 5.62 9.30 -5.12
N SER A 201 5.96 10.30 -4.28
CA SER A 201 5.62 11.71 -4.48
C SER A 201 6.81 12.57 -4.91
N PHE A 202 8.03 12.03 -4.83
CA PHE A 202 9.26 12.75 -5.17
C PHE A 202 10.41 11.79 -5.42
N GLN A 203 11.07 11.91 -6.56
CA GLN A 203 12.33 11.23 -6.84
C GLN A 203 13.41 12.29 -7.14
N PRO A 204 14.65 12.13 -6.63
CA PRO A 204 15.77 12.99 -7.01
C PRO A 204 15.98 13.00 -8.54
N ALA A 205 16.45 14.12 -9.08
CA ALA A 205 16.64 14.26 -10.54
C ALA A 205 17.74 13.32 -11.09
N GLU A 206 18.62 12.86 -10.21
CA GLU A 206 19.70 11.92 -10.53
C GLU A 206 19.21 10.47 -10.65
N GLU A 207 18.03 10.14 -10.12
CA GLU A 207 17.44 8.80 -10.20
C GLU A 207 16.70 8.62 -11.54
N SER A 208 16.75 7.41 -12.10
CA SER A 208 16.05 7.09 -13.36
C SER A 208 14.56 6.82 -13.18
N ILE A 209 14.10 6.69 -11.95
CA ILE A 209 12.70 6.37 -11.62
C ILE A 209 11.92 7.66 -11.44
N VAL A 210 10.71 7.71 -11.98
CA VAL A 210 9.81 8.86 -11.85
C VAL A 210 8.79 8.59 -10.73
N SER A 211 8.48 9.61 -9.94
CA SER A 211 7.39 9.56 -8.96
C SER A 211 6.05 9.37 -9.66
N THR A 212 5.19 8.50 -9.11
CA THR A 212 3.86 8.23 -9.69
C THR A 212 2.87 9.38 -9.52
N GLN A 213 3.13 10.28 -8.57
CA GLN A 213 2.29 11.44 -8.24
C GLN A 213 3.18 12.62 -7.89
N ASP A 214 2.73 13.84 -8.12
CA ASP A 214 3.47 15.04 -7.75
C ASP A 214 3.03 15.55 -6.37
N ARG A 215 3.99 16.05 -5.58
CA ARG A 215 3.68 16.71 -4.31
C ARG A 215 2.83 17.94 -4.53
N LEU A 216 1.90 18.14 -3.60
CA LEU A 216 1.18 19.39 -3.40
C LEU A 216 2.16 20.56 -3.39
N THR A 217 1.83 21.64 -4.09
CA THR A 217 2.71 22.82 -4.23
C THR A 217 2.34 23.96 -3.29
N PHE A 218 1.32 23.77 -2.45
CA PHE A 218 0.81 24.77 -1.52
C PHE A 218 0.53 24.15 -0.15
N LYS A 219 0.41 25.03 0.86
CA LYS A 219 -0.10 24.67 2.18
C LYS A 219 -1.59 25.03 2.21
N PRO A 220 -2.49 24.07 2.45
CA PRO A 220 -3.91 24.38 2.59
C PRO A 220 -4.18 25.13 3.89
N LEU A 221 -5.29 25.87 3.91
CA LEU A 221 -5.81 26.49 5.12
C LEU A 221 -6.75 25.54 5.86
N ALA A 222 -6.94 25.76 7.16
CA ALA A 222 -7.84 24.93 7.94
C ALA A 222 -9.28 25.05 7.44
N GLU A 223 -9.69 26.24 7.00
CA GLU A 223 -11.00 26.54 6.42
C GLU A 223 -11.22 25.79 5.11
N GLU A 224 -10.20 25.71 4.23
CA GLU A 224 -10.28 24.94 2.99
C GLU A 224 -10.51 23.45 3.27
N ILE A 225 -9.91 22.91 4.33
CA ILE A 225 -10.11 21.51 4.73
C ILE A 225 -11.54 21.31 5.27
N VAL A 226 -11.98 22.17 6.18
CA VAL A 226 -13.30 22.06 6.83
C VAL A 226 -14.44 22.15 5.81
N GLU A 227 -14.31 23.04 4.83
CA GLU A 227 -15.36 23.39 3.86
C GLU A 227 -15.96 22.16 3.15
N PHE A 228 -15.14 21.20 2.72
CA PHE A 228 -15.63 19.99 2.04
C PHE A 228 -15.68 18.76 2.94
N THR A 229 -14.88 18.69 4.00
CA THR A 229 -14.82 17.51 4.88
C THR A 229 -16.03 17.40 5.80
N VAL A 230 -16.57 18.52 6.31
CA VAL A 230 -17.78 18.49 7.15
C VAL A 230 -18.99 17.96 6.37
N PRO A 231 -19.34 18.51 5.18
CA PRO A 231 -20.40 17.94 4.35
C PRO A 231 -20.19 16.46 4.02
N HIS A 232 -18.94 16.04 3.74
CA HIS A 232 -18.64 14.63 3.48
C HIS A 232 -18.94 13.75 4.70
N LEU A 233 -18.41 14.09 5.87
CA LEU A 233 -18.60 13.33 7.11
C LEU A 233 -20.08 13.21 7.53
N MET A 234 -20.91 14.20 7.18
CA MET A 234 -22.32 14.21 7.52
C MET A 234 -23.18 13.29 6.65
N ASN A 235 -22.78 13.09 5.39
CA ASN A 235 -23.63 12.52 4.35
C ASN A 235 -23.12 11.19 3.75
N ALA A 236 -21.80 11.00 3.66
CA ALA A 236 -21.25 9.79 3.05
C ALA A 236 -21.50 8.55 3.94
N PRO A 237 -21.77 7.37 3.35
CA PRO A 237 -21.80 6.11 4.09
C PRO A 237 -20.39 5.73 4.56
N TYR A 238 -20.28 5.18 5.77
CA TYR A 238 -19.02 4.82 6.43
C TYR A 238 -17.95 5.92 6.28
N PRO A 239 -18.25 7.16 6.69
CA PRO A 239 -17.49 8.32 6.28
C PRO A 239 -16.13 8.35 6.98
N ILE A 240 -15.07 8.56 6.19
CA ILE A 240 -13.70 8.74 6.65
C ILE A 240 -13.13 10.00 6.01
N VAL A 241 -12.40 10.78 6.79
CA VAL A 241 -11.51 11.83 6.30
C VAL A 241 -10.08 11.42 6.64
N SER A 242 -9.22 11.34 5.64
CA SER A 242 -7.84 10.88 5.80
C SER A 242 -6.84 11.96 5.41
N PHE A 243 -6.08 12.46 6.37
CA PHE A 243 -4.83 13.19 6.10
C PHE A 243 -3.75 12.22 5.64
N GLY A 244 -2.79 12.63 4.81
CA GLY A 244 -1.72 11.77 4.34
C GLY A 244 -2.07 11.03 3.05
N GLN A 245 -1.63 11.56 1.91
CA GLN A 245 -1.95 11.06 0.57
C GLN A 245 -0.71 10.82 -0.30
N GLY A 246 -0.87 10.09 -1.41
CA GLY A 246 0.24 9.82 -2.33
C GLY A 246 0.78 11.06 -3.04
N CYS A 247 -0.02 12.13 -3.13
CA CYS A 247 0.33 13.41 -3.74
C CYS A 247 0.86 14.45 -2.73
N GLU A 248 1.36 14.03 -1.56
CA GLU A 248 1.95 14.93 -0.57
C GLU A 248 3.24 14.37 0.03
N GLY A 249 3.89 15.16 0.89
CA GLY A 249 5.01 14.74 1.73
C GLY A 249 4.54 14.16 3.06
N GLU A 250 5.14 14.59 4.17
CA GLU A 250 4.80 14.12 5.51
C GLU A 250 3.74 15.04 6.15
N PRO A 251 2.50 14.58 6.40
CA PRO A 251 1.43 15.41 6.97
C PRO A 251 1.69 15.90 8.40
N LEU A 252 2.48 15.18 9.23
CA LEU A 252 2.82 15.65 10.58
C LEU A 252 3.67 16.94 10.57
N LEU A 253 4.24 17.34 9.44
CA LEU A 253 4.86 18.66 9.30
C LEU A 253 3.83 19.81 9.27
N MET A 254 2.56 19.49 9.05
CA MET A 254 1.43 20.41 8.97
C MET A 254 0.45 20.21 10.14
N TRP A 255 0.92 19.63 11.24
CA TRP A 255 0.07 19.23 12.37
C TRP A 255 -0.74 20.37 13.00
N GLU A 256 -0.26 21.62 12.95
CA GLU A 256 -1.01 22.77 13.48
C GLU A 256 -2.28 23.05 12.66
N THR A 257 -2.16 23.08 11.33
CA THR A 257 -3.29 23.22 10.42
C THR A 257 -4.24 22.03 10.56
N ILE A 258 -3.70 20.80 10.63
CA ILE A 258 -4.52 19.59 10.82
C ILE A 258 -5.28 19.69 12.15
N ARG A 259 -4.62 20.09 13.25
CA ARG A 259 -5.24 20.26 14.58
C ARG A 259 -6.39 21.26 14.52
N GLU A 260 -6.18 22.41 13.89
CA GLU A 260 -7.20 23.45 13.72
C GLU A 260 -8.39 22.94 12.90
N SER A 261 -8.15 22.23 11.80
CA SER A 261 -9.20 21.59 11.02
C SER A 261 -9.99 20.56 11.82
N ILE A 262 -9.34 19.70 12.61
CA ILE A 262 -10.03 18.69 13.43
C ILE A 262 -10.92 19.36 14.47
N ILE A 263 -10.40 20.37 15.19
CA ILE A 263 -11.18 21.12 16.19
C ILE A 263 -12.41 21.74 15.53
N GLU A 264 -12.24 22.37 14.36
CA GLU A 264 -13.35 23.01 13.67
C GLU A 264 -14.36 21.99 13.13
N ILE A 265 -13.91 20.92 12.47
CA ILE A 265 -14.78 19.81 12.02
C ILE A 265 -15.65 19.29 13.18
N ARG A 266 -15.04 19.06 14.34
CA ARG A 266 -15.73 18.50 15.52
C ARG A 266 -16.72 19.46 16.18
N LYS A 267 -16.70 20.76 15.86
CA LYS A 267 -17.79 21.69 16.23
C LYS A 267 -19.05 21.49 15.40
N HIS A 268 -18.91 21.01 14.15
CA HIS A 268 -20.03 20.85 13.22
C HIS A 268 -20.58 19.43 13.21
N THR A 269 -19.74 18.41 13.44
CA THR A 269 -20.17 17.00 13.40
C THR A 269 -19.28 16.08 14.25
N ASP A 270 -19.91 15.14 14.93
CA ASP A 270 -19.26 14.01 15.62
C ASP A 270 -19.19 12.73 14.75
N LYS A 271 -19.77 12.77 13.54
CA LYS A 271 -19.80 11.63 12.62
C LYS A 271 -18.45 11.34 11.98
N GLY A 272 -18.29 10.07 11.61
CA GLY A 272 -17.17 9.55 10.83
C GLY A 272 -15.82 9.54 11.54
N SER A 273 -14.87 8.85 10.91
CA SER A 273 -13.50 8.72 11.40
C SER A 273 -12.60 9.79 10.78
N ILE A 274 -11.77 10.42 11.61
CA ILE A 274 -10.65 11.24 11.14
C ILE A 274 -9.37 10.44 11.34
N ASN A 275 -8.69 10.16 10.22
CA ASN A 275 -7.48 9.36 10.15
C ASN A 275 -6.29 10.21 9.66
N ILE A 276 -5.08 9.82 10.06
CA ILE A 276 -3.84 10.34 9.47
C ILE A 276 -2.93 9.19 9.01
N ASN A 277 -2.56 9.20 7.74
CA ASN A 277 -1.53 8.35 7.18
C ASN A 277 -0.19 9.09 7.25
N THR A 278 0.84 8.52 7.88
CA THR A 278 2.07 9.25 8.20
C THR A 278 3.27 8.30 8.25
N ASN A 279 4.48 8.84 8.25
CA ASN A 279 5.68 8.11 8.68
C ASN A 279 5.81 8.00 10.22
N GLY A 280 4.97 8.67 11.01
CA GLY A 280 4.99 8.61 12.48
C GLY A 280 6.12 9.40 13.13
N SER A 281 6.79 10.29 12.41
CA SER A 281 8.03 10.96 12.83
C SER A 281 7.90 12.00 13.96
N LYS A 282 6.69 12.32 14.44
CA LYS A 282 6.47 13.40 15.42
C LYS A 282 5.44 13.02 16.50
N PRO A 283 5.84 12.29 17.56
CA PRO A 283 4.94 11.88 18.64
C PRO A 283 4.21 13.04 19.33
N ASN A 284 4.89 14.18 19.54
CA ASN A 284 4.27 15.37 20.15
C ASN A 284 3.15 15.95 19.27
N ALA A 285 3.34 15.93 17.95
CA ALA A 285 2.30 16.34 17.02
C ALA A 285 1.11 15.37 17.06
N VAL A 286 1.39 14.07 17.05
CA VAL A 286 0.36 13.02 17.19
C VAL A 286 -0.45 13.21 18.47
N ARG A 287 0.21 13.50 19.61
CA ARG A 287 -0.45 13.78 20.88
C ARG A 287 -1.44 14.95 20.76
N ALA A 288 -0.99 16.07 20.20
CA ALA A 288 -1.84 17.24 20.01
C ALA A 288 -3.02 16.97 19.06
N LEU A 289 -2.84 16.11 18.06
CA LEU A 289 -3.92 15.68 17.16
C LEU A 289 -4.93 14.77 17.87
N CYS A 290 -4.47 13.84 18.72
CA CYS A 290 -5.35 13.03 19.56
C CYS A 290 -6.18 13.89 20.51
N GLU A 291 -5.57 14.88 21.16
CA GLU A 291 -6.28 15.86 22.02
C GLU A 291 -7.36 16.65 21.26
N ALA A 292 -7.14 16.91 19.97
CA ALA A 292 -8.11 17.57 19.11
C ALA A 292 -9.27 16.66 18.65
N GLY A 293 -9.11 15.34 18.71
CA GLY A 293 -10.14 14.38 18.30
C GLY A 293 -9.77 13.49 17.11
N LEU A 294 -8.48 13.31 16.80
CA LEU A 294 -8.00 12.29 15.86
C LEU A 294 -8.44 10.90 16.31
N ASN A 295 -9.04 10.12 15.39
CA ASN A 295 -9.57 8.79 15.72
C ASN A 295 -8.57 7.67 15.44
N SER A 296 -7.78 7.80 14.35
CA SER A 296 -6.86 6.77 13.94
C SER A 296 -5.58 7.30 13.31
N ILE A 297 -4.52 6.50 13.42
CA ILE A 297 -3.24 6.70 12.75
C ILE A 297 -2.89 5.47 11.92
N ARG A 298 -2.25 5.69 10.79
CA ARG A 298 -1.58 4.68 10.00
C ARG A 298 -0.13 5.08 9.76
N VAL A 299 0.80 4.39 10.43
CA VAL A 299 2.24 4.61 10.30
C VAL A 299 2.80 3.71 9.20
N SER A 300 3.43 4.26 8.16
CA SER A 300 4.04 3.46 7.10
C SER A 300 5.45 3.00 7.47
N THR A 301 5.74 1.73 7.21
CA THR A 301 7.07 1.16 7.44
C THR A 301 7.35 -0.02 6.50
N ASN A 302 8.60 -0.12 6.02
CA ASN A 302 9.09 -1.29 5.28
C ASN A 302 9.57 -2.41 6.21
N SER A 303 9.81 -2.11 7.49
CA SER A 303 10.33 -3.08 8.46
C SER A 303 10.11 -2.63 9.91
N ALA A 304 9.84 -3.58 10.80
CA ALA A 304 9.87 -3.41 12.26
C ALA A 304 11.31 -3.40 12.82
N ARG A 305 12.32 -3.67 11.99
CA ARG A 305 13.74 -3.64 12.34
C ARG A 305 14.36 -2.30 11.94
N LYS A 306 14.81 -1.54 12.94
CA LYS A 306 15.44 -0.21 12.74
C LYS A 306 16.52 -0.18 11.64
N HIS A 307 17.41 -1.18 11.60
CA HIS A 307 18.51 -1.20 10.64
C HIS A 307 18.09 -1.50 9.19
N ILE A 308 16.87 -2.03 8.96
CA ILE A 308 16.27 -2.19 7.63
C ILE A 308 15.40 -0.96 7.29
N TYR A 309 14.74 -0.40 8.30
CA TYR A 309 13.95 0.83 8.18
C TYR A 309 14.80 2.04 7.75
N THR A 310 15.90 2.28 8.46
CA THR A 310 16.69 3.52 8.32
C THR A 310 17.30 3.70 6.92
N PRO A 311 17.91 2.70 6.28
CA PRO A 311 18.43 2.84 4.91
C PRO A 311 17.35 3.15 3.87
N TYR A 312 16.13 2.63 4.08
CA TYR A 312 15.00 2.90 3.19
C TYR A 312 14.40 4.28 3.39
N TYR A 313 13.95 4.63 4.60
CA TYR A 313 13.27 5.91 4.86
C TYR A 313 14.23 7.11 4.88
N ARG A 314 15.51 6.88 5.16
CA ARG A 314 16.56 7.91 5.34
C ARG A 314 16.03 9.10 6.16
N PRO A 315 15.70 8.87 7.46
CA PRO A 315 15.06 9.86 8.31
C PRO A 315 15.85 11.16 8.40
N ASN A 316 15.14 12.30 8.35
CA ASN A 316 15.70 13.62 8.58
C ASN A 316 15.01 14.26 9.79
N ASN A 317 15.75 14.46 10.88
CA ASN A 317 15.26 15.00 12.15
C ASN A 317 14.19 14.12 12.86
N TYR A 318 14.25 12.81 12.68
CA TYR A 318 13.52 11.82 13.49
C TYR A 318 14.26 10.48 13.46
N GLN A 319 13.86 9.55 14.32
CA GLN A 319 14.41 8.19 14.41
C GLN A 319 13.29 7.14 14.44
N PHE A 320 13.66 5.87 14.29
CA PHE A 320 12.70 4.75 14.30
C PHE A 320 11.87 4.73 15.59
N GLU A 321 12.47 5.02 16.74
CA GLU A 321 11.76 5.02 18.02
C GLU A 321 10.59 6.01 18.07
N ASP A 322 10.67 7.11 17.31
CA ASP A 322 9.60 8.10 17.22
C ASP A 322 8.33 7.50 16.56
N ILE A 323 8.48 6.58 15.61
CA ILE A 323 7.33 5.96 14.94
C ILE A 323 6.61 4.99 15.89
N VAL A 324 7.38 4.27 16.71
CA VAL A 324 6.87 3.39 17.76
C VAL A 324 6.15 4.20 18.84
N GLU A 325 6.74 5.32 19.25
CA GLU A 325 6.13 6.22 20.24
C GLU A 325 4.84 6.85 19.71
N SER A 326 4.79 7.24 18.43
CA SER A 326 3.55 7.75 17.82
C SER A 326 2.40 6.73 17.87
N LEU A 327 2.67 5.45 17.65
CA LEU A 327 1.67 4.38 17.80
C LEU A 327 1.19 4.28 19.25
N LYS A 328 2.13 4.24 20.23
CA LYS A 328 1.82 4.23 21.66
C LYS A 328 0.98 5.42 22.09
N VAL A 329 1.28 6.62 21.58
CA VAL A 329 0.52 7.84 21.86
C VAL A 329 -0.93 7.64 21.45
N VAL A 330 -1.23 7.23 20.21
CA VAL A 330 -2.63 7.04 19.78
C VAL A 330 -3.35 6.01 20.63
N ARG A 331 -2.69 4.89 20.96
CA ARG A 331 -3.26 3.86 21.84
C ARG A 331 -3.52 4.36 23.26
N SER A 332 -2.67 5.22 23.80
CA SER A 332 -2.89 5.83 25.13
C SER A 332 -4.13 6.74 25.20
N TYR A 333 -4.62 7.25 24.07
CA TYR A 333 -5.88 7.99 23.96
C TYR A 333 -7.06 7.09 23.53
N GLY A 334 -6.86 5.78 23.43
CA GLY A 334 -7.88 4.81 22.99
C GLY A 334 -8.17 4.85 21.48
N GLY A 335 -7.32 5.50 20.69
CA GLY A 335 -7.46 5.58 19.23
C GLY A 335 -7.03 4.31 18.51
N TRP A 336 -7.30 4.23 17.21
CA TRP A 336 -6.93 3.09 16.37
C TRP A 336 -5.53 3.28 15.76
N ALA A 337 -4.59 2.41 16.10
CA ALA A 337 -3.20 2.50 15.63
C ALA A 337 -2.88 1.36 14.65
N SER A 338 -2.63 1.73 13.39
CA SER A 338 -2.29 0.80 12.33
C SER A 338 -0.86 1.00 11.85
N ILE A 339 -0.23 -0.07 11.37
CA ILE A 339 0.92 0.05 10.47
C ILE A 339 0.51 -0.23 9.03
N ASN A 340 1.06 0.55 8.11
CA ASN A 340 1.05 0.27 6.68
C ASN A 340 2.36 -0.43 6.35
N TYR A 341 2.31 -1.76 6.30
CA TYR A 341 3.48 -2.60 6.29
C TYR A 341 3.78 -3.07 4.87
N PHE A 342 4.96 -2.70 4.35
CA PHE A 342 5.33 -3.01 2.98
C PHE A 342 5.82 -4.45 2.88
N VAL A 343 4.96 -5.30 2.36
CA VAL A 343 5.20 -6.73 2.19
C VAL A 343 6.17 -6.95 1.04
N PHE A 344 7.31 -7.54 1.39
CA PHE A 344 8.37 -7.95 0.51
C PHE A 344 8.75 -9.40 0.87
N PRO A 345 8.31 -10.39 0.08
CA PRO A 345 8.72 -11.78 0.25
C PRO A 345 10.24 -11.92 0.32
N GLY A 346 10.74 -12.59 1.34
CA GLY A 346 12.14 -12.76 1.75
C GLY A 346 12.72 -11.66 2.63
N MET A 347 11.95 -10.62 2.95
CA MET A 347 12.33 -9.63 3.98
C MET A 347 11.30 -9.58 5.09
N THR A 348 10.04 -9.36 4.71
CA THR A 348 8.90 -9.21 5.64
C THR A 348 8.61 -10.51 6.40
N ASP A 349 8.93 -11.65 5.81
CA ASP A 349 8.66 -13.01 6.30
C ASP A 349 9.90 -13.74 6.80
N THR A 350 10.97 -13.01 7.12
CA THR A 350 12.12 -13.57 7.83
C THR A 350 11.81 -13.76 9.31
N VAL A 351 12.45 -14.75 9.96
CA VAL A 351 12.29 -15.00 11.40
C VAL A 351 12.61 -13.76 12.24
N GLU A 352 13.66 -13.02 11.89
CA GLU A 352 14.06 -11.81 12.62
C GLU A 352 13.03 -10.68 12.47
N GLU A 353 12.39 -10.58 11.31
CA GLU A 353 11.35 -9.59 11.06
C GLU A 353 10.05 -9.97 11.77
N TYR A 354 9.68 -11.24 11.76
CA TYR A 354 8.57 -11.78 12.55
C TYR A 354 8.73 -11.45 14.03
N GLU A 355 9.88 -11.75 14.64
CA GLU A 355 10.15 -11.45 16.05
C GLU A 355 10.11 -9.94 16.35
N ALA A 356 10.64 -9.10 15.45
CA ALA A 356 10.56 -7.65 15.59
C ALA A 356 9.11 -7.13 15.50
N LEU A 357 8.30 -7.69 14.60
CA LEU A 357 6.89 -7.34 14.45
C LEU A 357 6.09 -7.75 15.69
N ARG A 358 6.32 -8.94 16.25
CA ARG A 358 5.71 -9.37 17.52
C ARG A 358 6.00 -8.37 18.63
N GLN A 359 7.27 -7.97 18.79
CA GLN A 359 7.66 -6.99 19.80
C GLN A 359 7.00 -5.62 19.56
N LEU A 360 6.89 -5.18 18.30
CA LEU A 360 6.20 -3.94 17.95
C LEU A 360 4.71 -4.00 18.34
N ILE A 361 4.02 -5.11 18.07
CA ILE A 361 2.63 -5.32 18.47
C ILE A 361 2.48 -5.22 19.99
N ILE A 362 3.33 -5.94 20.73
CA ILE A 362 3.32 -5.97 22.20
C ILE A 362 3.58 -4.58 22.78
N ASP A 363 4.61 -3.89 22.30
CA ASP A 363 5.03 -2.60 22.84
C ASP A 363 4.01 -1.50 22.58
N THR A 364 3.33 -1.55 21.43
CA THR A 364 2.45 -0.48 20.99
C THR A 364 0.98 -0.74 21.28
N ASP A 365 0.57 -1.97 21.61
CA ASP A 365 -0.83 -2.40 21.64
C ASP A 365 -1.51 -2.14 20.28
N LEU A 366 -0.83 -2.57 19.21
CA LEU A 366 -1.24 -2.30 17.82
C LEU A 366 -2.64 -2.85 17.54
N THR A 367 -3.48 -2.10 16.82
CA THR A 367 -4.85 -2.56 16.49
C THR A 367 -4.93 -3.23 15.13
N MET A 368 -4.07 -2.84 14.18
CA MET A 368 -4.19 -3.32 12.80
C MET A 368 -2.86 -3.34 12.04
N ILE A 369 -2.71 -4.34 11.18
CA ILE A 369 -1.65 -4.40 10.17
C ILE A 369 -2.31 -4.30 8.79
N GLN A 370 -1.89 -3.30 8.01
CA GLN A 370 -2.25 -3.18 6.60
C GLN A 370 -1.14 -3.81 5.75
N TRP A 371 -1.41 -5.00 5.21
CA TRP A 371 -0.46 -5.83 4.48
C TRP A 371 -0.37 -5.40 3.01
N ARG A 372 0.37 -4.31 2.75
CA ARG A 372 0.43 -3.71 1.41
C ARG A 372 1.64 -4.22 0.64
N ASN A 373 1.45 -4.57 -0.63
CA ASN A 373 2.56 -4.99 -1.48
C ASN A 373 3.58 -3.85 -1.63
N PHE A 374 4.86 -4.18 -1.51
CA PHE A 374 5.90 -3.19 -1.67
C PHE A 374 6.08 -2.85 -3.16
N ASN A 375 5.76 -1.61 -3.51
CA ASN A 375 5.88 -1.09 -4.86
C ASN A 375 7.31 -0.57 -5.14
N ILE A 376 8.25 -1.46 -5.40
CA ILE A 376 9.65 -1.13 -5.68
C ILE A 376 10.33 -2.24 -6.48
N ASP A 377 11.32 -1.89 -7.32
CA ASP A 377 12.20 -2.87 -7.95
C ASP A 377 12.90 -3.72 -6.87
N PRO A 378 12.70 -5.06 -6.87
CA PRO A 378 13.28 -5.95 -5.87
C PRO A 378 14.80 -5.90 -5.74
N ASP A 379 15.52 -5.88 -6.86
CA ASP A 379 16.99 -5.93 -6.84
C ASP A 379 17.55 -4.59 -6.38
N TRP A 380 16.96 -3.50 -6.86
CA TRP A 380 17.35 -2.16 -6.47
C TRP A 380 17.10 -1.92 -4.98
N TYR A 381 15.94 -2.34 -4.45
CA TYR A 381 15.65 -2.22 -3.02
C TYR A 381 16.69 -2.92 -2.17
N LEU A 382 16.91 -4.23 -2.41
CA LEU A 382 17.85 -5.04 -1.63
C LEU A 382 19.28 -4.49 -1.72
N GLY A 383 19.70 -4.06 -2.92
CA GLY A 383 21.00 -3.42 -3.13
C GLY A 383 21.16 -2.11 -2.35
N GLN A 384 20.14 -1.24 -2.36
CA GLN A 384 20.18 0.06 -1.68
C GLN A 384 20.15 -0.06 -0.15
N ILE A 385 19.51 -1.10 0.38
CA ILE A 385 19.53 -1.39 1.83
C ILE A 385 20.70 -2.29 2.26
N GLY A 386 21.55 -2.72 1.31
CA GLY A 386 22.75 -3.49 1.58
C GLY A 386 22.51 -4.95 1.98
N VAL A 387 21.41 -5.55 1.54
CA VAL A 387 21.06 -6.95 1.82
C VAL A 387 21.62 -7.85 0.73
N THR A 388 22.66 -8.62 1.06
CA THR A 388 23.27 -9.59 0.14
C THR A 388 22.77 -11.01 0.33
N GLU A 389 22.24 -11.32 1.51
CA GLU A 389 21.67 -12.62 1.88
C GLU A 389 20.42 -12.37 2.74
N THR A 390 19.38 -13.18 2.54
CA THR A 390 18.17 -13.15 3.36
C THR A 390 18.25 -14.16 4.49
N GLY A 391 17.59 -13.85 5.61
CA GLY A 391 17.53 -14.74 6.76
C GLY A 391 16.65 -15.97 6.50
N GLU A 392 16.46 -16.80 7.52
CA GLU A 392 15.51 -17.91 7.44
C GLU A 392 14.09 -17.37 7.20
N MET A 393 13.43 -17.87 6.16
CA MET A 393 12.12 -17.40 5.72
C MET A 393 11.02 -18.34 6.21
N LEU A 394 9.96 -17.76 6.78
CA LEU A 394 8.73 -18.47 7.17
C LEU A 394 7.76 -18.60 5.99
N GLY A 395 7.80 -17.65 5.05
CA GLY A 395 6.74 -17.45 4.05
C GLY A 395 5.67 -16.47 4.55
N VAL A 396 5.29 -15.51 3.71
CA VAL A 396 4.36 -14.42 4.05
C VAL A 396 3.04 -14.93 4.64
N LYS A 397 2.45 -15.96 4.03
CA LYS A 397 1.17 -16.55 4.47
C LYS A 397 1.29 -17.17 5.87
N GLN A 398 2.33 -17.97 6.09
CA GLN A 398 2.58 -18.59 7.39
C GLN A 398 2.87 -17.53 8.47
N LEU A 399 3.63 -16.48 8.13
CA LEU A 399 3.85 -15.37 9.06
C LEU A 399 2.52 -14.71 9.48
N MET A 400 1.64 -14.44 8.52
CA MET A 400 0.32 -13.88 8.81
C MET A 400 -0.49 -14.79 9.75
N GLU A 401 -0.50 -16.10 9.48
CA GLU A 401 -1.18 -17.10 10.32
C GLU A 401 -0.63 -17.08 11.75
N LEU A 402 0.70 -17.13 11.92
CA LEU A 402 1.35 -17.10 13.23
C LEU A 402 1.05 -15.82 14.01
N ILE A 403 1.10 -14.65 13.37
CA ILE A 403 0.73 -13.38 14.01
C ILE A 403 -0.74 -13.37 14.43
N HIS A 404 -1.64 -13.92 13.60
CA HIS A 404 -3.07 -13.95 13.94
C HIS A 404 -3.38 -14.95 15.06
N GLU A 405 -2.68 -16.08 15.11
CA GLU A 405 -2.79 -17.06 16.20
C GLU A 405 -2.33 -16.47 17.54
N GLU A 406 -1.22 -15.73 17.55
CA GLU A 406 -0.68 -15.13 18.77
C GLU A 406 -1.44 -13.86 19.19
N PHE A 407 -1.83 -13.03 18.23
CA PHE A 407 -2.49 -11.74 18.46
C PHE A 407 -3.84 -11.66 17.74
N PRO A 408 -4.84 -12.47 18.12
CA PRO A 408 -6.14 -12.54 17.42
C PRO A 408 -6.94 -11.22 17.45
N GLN A 409 -6.59 -10.30 18.35
CA GLN A 409 -7.17 -8.96 18.42
C GLN A 409 -6.65 -8.01 17.33
N VAL A 410 -5.44 -8.25 16.79
CA VAL A 410 -4.85 -7.42 15.74
C VAL A 410 -5.57 -7.72 14.44
N GLN A 411 -6.21 -6.71 13.88
CA GLN A 411 -6.94 -6.86 12.62
C GLN A 411 -5.99 -6.84 11.44
N PHE A 412 -6.26 -7.66 10.44
CA PHE A 412 -5.64 -7.55 9.12
C PHE A 412 -6.57 -6.82 8.16
N GLY A 413 -5.98 -6.04 7.26
CA GLY A 413 -6.76 -5.36 6.23
C GLY A 413 -5.90 -4.60 5.25
N TYR A 414 -6.50 -3.70 4.49
CA TYR A 414 -5.80 -2.91 3.47
C TYR A 414 -6.17 -1.42 3.53
N TYR A 415 -7.32 -1.07 4.11
CA TYR A 415 -7.82 0.29 4.16
C TYR A 415 -8.00 0.80 5.59
N ASN A 416 -8.09 2.13 5.73
CA ASN A 416 -8.37 2.76 7.01
C ASN A 416 -9.81 2.44 7.44
N PRO A 417 -10.05 1.97 8.68
CA PRO A 417 -11.39 1.58 9.09
C PRO A 417 -12.27 2.80 9.38
N PRO A 418 -13.57 2.75 9.02
CA PRO A 418 -14.55 3.74 9.45
C PRO A 418 -14.86 3.58 10.95
N ILE A 419 -15.51 4.58 11.55
CA ILE A 419 -15.75 4.56 13.00
C ILE A 419 -16.66 3.38 13.41
N GLU A 420 -17.53 2.96 12.50
CA GLU A 420 -18.42 1.80 12.62
C GLU A 420 -17.60 0.50 12.76
N ARG A 421 -16.53 0.30 11.98
CA ARG A 421 -15.61 -0.83 12.18
C ARG A 421 -14.83 -0.72 13.48
N ILE A 422 -14.33 0.48 13.80
CA ILE A 422 -13.48 0.71 14.98
C ILE A 422 -14.22 0.41 16.27
N LYS A 423 -15.49 0.81 16.38
CA LYS A 423 -16.31 0.66 17.60
C LYS A 423 -17.26 -0.54 17.57
N GLY A 424 -17.59 -1.04 16.39
CA GLY A 424 -18.54 -2.12 16.17
C GLY A 424 -17.86 -3.43 15.80
N ASN A 425 -18.43 -4.12 14.82
CA ASN A 425 -17.91 -5.38 14.30
C ASN A 425 -17.02 -5.12 13.07
N TYR A 426 -15.71 -5.19 13.27
CA TYR A 426 -14.73 -5.00 12.19
C TYR A 426 -15.00 -5.89 10.96
N GLN A 427 -15.51 -7.11 11.17
CA GLN A 427 -15.77 -8.09 10.10
C GLN A 427 -17.08 -7.87 9.34
N LEU A 428 -17.92 -6.90 9.75
CA LEU A 428 -19.22 -6.63 9.11
C LEU A 428 -19.53 -5.15 8.87
N ASP A 429 -18.96 -4.21 9.62
CA ASP A 429 -19.45 -2.82 9.63
C ASP A 429 -18.71 -1.95 8.62
N PHE A 430 -18.84 -2.27 7.34
CA PHE A 430 -18.15 -1.61 6.23
C PHE A 430 -18.95 -1.63 4.92
N ALA A 431 -18.35 -1.12 3.83
CA ALA A 431 -19.00 -1.12 2.53
C ALA A 431 -19.14 -2.53 1.95
N HIS A 432 -20.37 -2.92 1.64
CA HIS A 432 -20.72 -4.16 0.93
C HIS A 432 -21.41 -3.84 -0.38
N TYR A 433 -21.54 -4.87 -1.23
CA TYR A 433 -22.34 -4.82 -2.46
C TYR A 433 -23.83 -4.65 -2.20
#